data_AF-A0A8D8CES1-F1
#
_entry.id   AF-A0A8D8CES1-F1
#
_cell.length_a   1.000
_cell.length_b   1.000
_cell.length_c   1.000
_cell.angle_alpha   90.00
_cell.angle_beta   90.00
_cell.angle_gamma   90.00
#
_symmetry.space_group_name_H-M   'P 1'
#
loop_
_entity.id
_entity.type
_entity.pdbx_description
1 polymer ?
#
loop_
_entity_poly.entity_id
_entity_poly.type
_entity_poly.pdbx_seq_one_letter_code
_entity_poly.pdbx_strand_id
1 'polypeptide(L)'
;AELLREAELLIAKKIHPQIIIAGWRKATQAARDALREAAVDHGSDEVKFQEDLLNISRTTLSSKLLTHHKDHFAKLAVQAVMRLRGSGNLEAIHLIKKLGG
;
A
#
# COMPACT_ATOMS: atom_id res chain seq x y z
N ALA A 1 11.48 2.19 12.65
CA ALA A 1 12.32 2.75 13.73
C ALA A 1 13.12 3.99 13.29
N GLU A 2 13.36 4.19 11.98
CA GLU A 2 14.21 5.28 11.47
C GLU A 2 13.89 6.69 11.98
N LEU A 3 12.61 7.09 12.08
CA LEU A 3 12.28 8.43 12.59
C LEU A 3 12.78 8.66 14.02
N LEU A 4 12.66 7.66 14.90
CA LEU A 4 13.14 7.78 16.28
C LEU A 4 14.66 7.90 16.34
N ARG A 5 15.37 7.15 15.49
CA ARG A 5 16.84 7.24 15.36
C ARG A 5 17.28 8.65 14.95
N GLU A 6 16.58 9.25 13.99
CA GLU A 6 16.87 10.61 13.54
C GLU A 6 16.47 11.67 14.59
N ALA A 7 15.41 11.43 15.37
CA ALA A 7 15.07 12.30 16.51
C ALA A 7 16.15 12.29 17.60
N GLU A 8 16.74 11.15 17.92
CA GLU A 8 17.83 11.07 18.90
C GLU A 8 19.01 11.96 18.50
N LEU A 9 19.37 11.99 17.21
CA LEU A 9 20.42 12.88 16.69
C LEU A 9 20.08 14.37 16.86
N LEU A 10 18.81 14.74 16.71
CA LEU A 10 18.35 16.12 16.90
C LEU A 10 18.30 16.52 18.38
N ILE A 11 17.92 15.59 19.25
CA ILE A 11 17.94 15.78 20.70
C ILE A 11 19.38 15.95 21.20
N ALA A 12 20.35 15.18 20.66
CA ALA A 12 21.77 15.35 20.96
C ALA A 12 22.30 16.75 20.59
N LYS A 13 21.68 17.41 19.58
CA LYS A 13 21.94 18.80 19.21
C LYS A 13 21.17 19.82 20.05
N LYS A 14 20.58 19.41 21.19
CA LYS A 14 19.80 20.22 22.13
C LYS A 14 18.52 20.83 21.53
N ILE A 15 17.93 20.19 20.51
CA ILE A 15 16.62 20.61 19.98
C ILE A 15 15.53 20.02 20.87
N HIS A 16 14.62 20.89 21.35
CA HIS A 16 13.51 20.44 22.19
C HIS A 16 12.57 19.50 21.41
N PRO A 17 12.17 18.34 21.97
CA PRO A 17 11.35 17.35 21.27
C PRO A 17 10.05 17.91 20.67
N GLN A 18 9.42 18.88 21.34
CA GLN A 18 8.22 19.54 20.85
C GLN A 18 8.42 20.25 19.50
N ILE A 19 9.63 20.80 19.25
CA ILE A 19 9.99 21.43 17.98
C ILE A 19 10.11 20.36 16.89
N ILE A 20 10.72 19.22 17.20
CA ILE A 20 10.86 18.08 16.28
C ILE A 20 9.47 17.57 15.86
N ILE A 21 8.57 17.37 16.82
CA ILE A 21 7.19 16.94 16.57
C ILE A 21 6.45 17.95 15.68
N ALA A 22 6.57 19.24 15.98
CA ALA A 22 5.93 20.29 15.19
C ALA A 22 6.48 20.31 13.74
N GLY A 23 7.80 20.14 13.58
CA GLY A 23 8.45 20.03 12.27
C GLY A 23 7.96 18.81 11.48
N TRP A 24 7.94 17.62 12.11
CA TRP A 24 7.47 16.40 11.47
C TRP A 24 5.99 16.41 11.10
N ARG A 25 5.13 17.06 11.89
CA ARG A 25 3.71 17.25 11.50
C ARG A 25 3.61 18.03 10.18
N LYS A 26 4.36 19.13 10.04
CA LYS A 26 4.40 19.91 8.80
C LYS A 26 5.00 19.11 7.64
N ALA A 27 6.11 18.41 7.89
CA ALA A 27 6.75 17.55 6.90
C ALA A 27 5.84 16.42 6.42
N THR A 28 5.07 15.82 7.34
CA THR A 28 4.10 14.77 7.02
C THR A 28 3.00 15.31 6.11
N GLN A 29 2.51 16.53 6.38
CA GLN A 29 1.51 17.15 5.53
C GLN A 29 2.07 17.42 4.12
N ALA A 30 3.25 18.04 4.03
CA ALA A 30 3.92 18.28 2.75
C ALA A 30 4.19 16.99 1.96
N ALA A 31 4.64 15.92 2.64
CA ALA A 31 4.86 14.62 2.01
C ALA A 31 3.56 13.98 1.51
N ARG A 32 2.45 14.13 2.26
CA ARG A 32 1.13 13.65 1.82
C ARG A 32 0.61 14.41 0.61
N ASP A 33 0.84 15.72 0.56
CA ASP A 33 0.38 16.55 -0.56
C ASP A 33 1.20 16.23 -1.82
N ALA A 34 2.53 16.12 -1.69
CA ALA A 34 3.38 15.64 -2.78
C ALA A 34 2.99 14.23 -3.28
N LEU A 35 2.63 13.31 -2.37
CA LEU A 35 2.16 11.98 -2.75
C LEU A 35 0.85 12.04 -3.56
N ARG A 36 -0.06 12.95 -3.21
CA ARG A 36 -1.32 13.14 -3.95
C ARG A 36 -1.08 13.75 -5.32
N GLU A 37 -0.19 14.73 -5.42
CA GLU A 37 0.18 15.35 -6.70
C GLU A 37 0.86 14.36 -7.66
N ALA A 38 1.65 13.44 -7.10
CA ALA A 38 2.30 12.39 -7.88
C ALA A 38 1.39 11.18 -8.19
N ALA A 39 0.21 11.09 -7.56
CA ALA A 39 -0.70 9.96 -7.76
C ALA A 39 -1.36 10.04 -9.14
N VAL A 40 -1.26 8.95 -9.90
CA VAL A 40 -1.90 8.81 -11.21
C VAL A 40 -3.04 7.81 -11.07
N ASP A 41 -4.23 8.20 -11.52
CA ASP A 41 -5.42 7.35 -11.51
C ASP A 41 -5.73 6.85 -12.93
N HIS A 42 -5.86 5.53 -13.08
CA HIS A 42 -6.25 4.88 -14.32
C HIS A 42 -7.67 4.29 -14.26
N GLY A 43 -8.48 4.61 -13.25
CA GLY A 43 -9.81 4.04 -13.03
C GLY A 43 -10.81 4.26 -14.16
N SER A 44 -10.59 5.22 -15.06
CA SER A 44 -11.43 5.46 -16.25
C SER A 44 -11.14 4.51 -17.42
N ASP A 45 -9.97 3.87 -17.44
CA ASP A 45 -9.55 2.94 -18.49
C ASP A 45 -9.49 1.53 -17.92
N GLU A 46 -10.46 0.69 -18.28
CA GLU A 46 -10.61 -0.66 -17.71
C GLU A 46 -9.36 -1.55 -17.95
N VAL A 47 -8.67 -1.37 -19.08
CA VAL A 47 -7.48 -2.16 -19.42
C VAL A 47 -6.31 -1.75 -18.53
N LYS A 48 -6.04 -0.45 -18.42
CA LYS A 48 -4.96 0.07 -17.57
C LYS A 48 -5.25 -0.13 -16.09
N PHE A 49 -6.49 0.04 -15.66
CA PHE A 49 -6.90 -0.22 -14.29
C PHE A 49 -6.67 -1.68 -13.89
N GLN A 50 -6.99 -2.63 -14.77
CA GLN A 50 -6.71 -4.04 -14.52
C GLN A 50 -5.21 -4.32 -14.43
N GLU A 51 -4.39 -3.69 -15.27
CA GLU A 51 -2.93 -3.81 -15.22
C GLU A 51 -2.36 -3.25 -13.90
N ASP A 52 -2.82 -2.09 -13.47
CA ASP A 52 -2.44 -1.49 -12.19
C ASP A 52 -2.78 -2.40 -11.01
N LEU A 53 -3.99 -2.94 -10.96
CA LEU A 53 -4.41 -3.87 -9.91
C LEU A 53 -3.52 -5.12 -9.88
N LEU A 54 -3.13 -5.63 -11.05
CA LEU A 54 -2.24 -6.78 -11.15
C LEU A 54 -0.83 -6.45 -10.61
N ASN A 55 -0.31 -5.27 -10.94
CA ASN A 55 0.99 -4.80 -10.46
C ASN A 55 1.01 -4.54 -8.95
N ILE A 56 -0.06 -3.96 -8.41
CA ILE A 56 -0.26 -3.77 -6.96
C ILE A 56 -0.32 -5.12 -6.26
N SER A 57 -1.09 -6.07 -6.79
CA SER A 57 -1.24 -7.41 -6.21
C SER A 57 0.08 -8.18 -6.21
N ARG A 58 0.83 -8.15 -7.33
CA ARG A 58 2.16 -8.76 -7.44
C ARG A 58 3.16 -8.19 -6.45
N THR A 59 3.22 -6.86 -6.33
CA THR A 59 4.10 -6.17 -5.38
C THR A 59 3.75 -6.57 -3.95
N THR A 60 2.46 -6.60 -3.63
CA THR A 60 1.97 -7.00 -2.32
C THR A 60 2.32 -8.46 -2.01
N LEU A 61 2.15 -9.39 -2.95
CA LEU A 61 2.41 -10.81 -2.70
C LEU A 61 3.91 -11.16 -2.66
N SER A 62 4.77 -10.35 -3.27
CA SER A 62 6.21 -10.64 -3.43
C SER A 62 6.99 -10.72 -2.10
N SER A 63 6.46 -10.18 -1.00
CA SER A 63 7.09 -10.26 0.33
C SER A 63 6.47 -11.32 1.26
N LYS A 64 5.61 -12.23 0.74
CA LYS A 64 4.90 -13.25 1.52
C LYS A 64 5.26 -14.66 1.06
N LEU A 65 4.78 -15.68 1.76
CA LEU A 65 5.02 -17.10 1.45
C LEU A 65 4.62 -17.50 0.01
N LEU A 66 3.71 -16.73 -0.59
CA LEU A 66 3.13 -16.99 -1.91
C LEU A 66 4.01 -16.55 -3.09
N THR A 67 5.24 -16.11 -2.88
CA THR A 67 6.11 -15.55 -3.93
C THR A 67 6.28 -16.47 -5.14
N HIS A 68 6.38 -17.79 -4.94
CA HIS A 68 6.54 -18.76 -6.04
C HIS A 68 5.31 -18.87 -6.95
N HIS A 69 4.11 -18.62 -6.42
CA HIS A 69 2.85 -18.66 -7.17
C HIS A 69 2.15 -17.29 -7.23
N LYS A 70 2.92 -16.21 -7.07
CA LYS A 70 2.39 -14.85 -6.94
C LYS A 70 1.55 -14.44 -8.14
N ASP A 71 1.92 -14.85 -9.35
CA ASP A 71 1.16 -14.52 -10.56
C ASP A 71 -0.21 -15.18 -10.60
N HIS A 72 -0.32 -16.41 -10.10
CA HIS A 72 -1.59 -17.13 -10.04
C HIS A 72 -2.53 -16.47 -9.02
N PHE A 73 -2.04 -16.25 -7.80
CA PHE A 73 -2.83 -15.60 -6.74
C PHE A 73 -3.16 -14.14 -7.05
N ALA A 74 -2.25 -13.42 -7.72
CA ALA A 74 -2.51 -12.05 -8.16
C ALA A 74 -3.67 -12.00 -9.16
N LYS A 75 -3.66 -12.85 -10.19
CA LYS A 75 -4.74 -12.94 -11.16
C LYS A 75 -6.08 -13.30 -10.50
N LEU A 76 -6.08 -14.28 -9.59
CA LEU A 76 -7.28 -14.68 -8.87
C LEU A 76 -7.86 -13.54 -8.04
N ALA A 77 -7.02 -12.82 -7.29
CA ALA A 77 -7.43 -11.69 -6.47
C ALA A 77 -8.02 -10.55 -7.33
N VAL A 78 -7.35 -10.18 -8.42
CA VAL A 78 -7.82 -9.12 -9.33
C VAL A 78 -9.15 -9.52 -9.97
N GLN A 79 -9.31 -10.76 -10.43
CA GLN A 79 -10.57 -11.25 -10.99
C GLN A 79 -11.72 -11.20 -9.99
N ALA A 80 -11.48 -11.55 -8.73
CA ALA A 80 -12.48 -11.48 -7.67
C ALA A 80 -12.91 -10.02 -7.40
N VAL A 81 -11.96 -9.09 -7.33
CA VAL A 81 -12.23 -7.66 -7.09
C VAL A 81 -12.95 -7.01 -8.27
N MET A 82 -12.55 -7.30 -9.51
CA MET A 82 -13.20 -6.76 -10.71
C MET A 82 -14.68 -7.17 -10.81
N ARG A 83 -15.05 -8.35 -10.30
CA ARG A 83 -16.46 -8.80 -10.26
C ARG A 83 -17.33 -7.99 -9.30
N LEU A 84 -16.74 -7.31 -8.32
CA LEU A 84 -17.48 -6.49 -7.35
C LEU A 84 -17.93 -5.13 -7.92
N ARG A 85 -17.48 -4.75 -9.14
CA ARG A 85 -17.86 -3.52 -9.86
C ARG A 85 -17.92 -2.26 -8.98
N GLY A 86 -16.91 -2.07 -8.13
CA GLY A 86 -16.78 -0.90 -7.25
C GLY A 86 -17.37 -1.08 -5.85
N SER A 87 -18.01 -2.21 -5.53
CA SER A 87 -18.31 -2.56 -4.14
C SER A 87 -17.02 -2.97 -3.41
N GLY A 88 -16.62 -2.18 -2.41
CA GLY A 88 -15.48 -2.49 -1.54
C GLY A 88 -15.78 -3.50 -0.44
N ASN A 89 -16.95 -4.17 -0.48
CA ASN A 89 -17.33 -5.10 0.58
C ASN A 89 -16.53 -6.41 0.49
N LEU A 90 -15.59 -6.59 1.42
CA LEU A 90 -14.75 -7.77 1.53
C LEU A 90 -15.53 -9.04 1.90
N GLU A 91 -16.72 -8.92 2.51
CA GLU A 91 -17.57 -10.07 2.83
C GLU A 91 -18.10 -10.79 1.58
N ALA A 92 -18.16 -10.08 0.45
CA ALA A 92 -18.52 -10.66 -0.83
C ALA A 92 -17.41 -11.58 -1.41
N ILE A 93 -16.20 -11.54 -0.85
CA ILE A 93 -15.09 -12.42 -1.23
C ILE A 93 -14.94 -13.52 -0.17
N HIS A 94 -15.45 -14.71 -0.47
CA HIS A 94 -15.35 -15.84 0.43
C HIS A 94 -14.07 -16.65 0.19
N LEU A 95 -13.25 -16.81 1.24
CA LEU A 95 -11.99 -17.58 1.19
C LEU A 95 -12.21 -18.98 1.74
N ILE A 96 -12.17 -19.99 0.86
CA ILE A 96 -12.22 -21.40 1.24
C ILE A 96 -10.81 -21.98 1.16
N LYS A 97 -10.23 -22.31 2.31
CA LYS A 97 -8.97 -23.07 2.37
C LYS A 97 -9.28 -24.57 2.47
N LYS A 98 -8.62 -25.37 1.65
CA LYS A 98 -8.62 -26.84 1.77
C LYS A 98 -7.18 -27.28 2.01
N LEU A 99 -7.00 -28.25 2.89
CA LEU A 99 -5.71 -28.91 3.09
C LEU A 99 -5.52 -29.88 1.93
N GLY A 100 -4.48 -29.66 1.12
CA GLY A 100 -4.16 -30.50 -0.03
C GLY A 100 -3.58 -29.68 -1.18
N GLY A 101 -2.65 -30.28 -1.92
CA GLY A 101 -2.30 -29.85 -3.27
C GLY A 101 -3.37 -30.30 -4.26
#